data_AF-A0A937ZTA8-F1
#
_entry.id   AF-A0A937ZTA8-F1
#
_cell.length_a   1.000
_cell.length_b   1.000
_cell.length_c   1.000
_cell.angle_alpha   90.00
_cell.angle_beta   90.00
_cell.angle_gamma   90.00
#
_symmetry.space_group_name_H-M   'P 1'
#
loop_
_entity.id
_entity.type
_entity.pdbx_description
1 polymer ?
#
loop_
_entity_poly.entity_id
_entity_poly.type
_entity_poly.pdbx_seq_one_letter_code
_entity_poly.pdbx_strand_id
1 'polypeptide(L)'
;MEVASTLPCWNSVDCAANLLWSKSLVKFPDLKIALSEGGTSWIPGFLDRMERQFHLQKWAKSDLGGLTPTEMFRKHFLACFISDPSGLLLRDRVGIENIAYEVDYPHSDCTFPGSPEELWEHLVDARCTDDEINKITHENAAKWFNVDLFEHIDQKDATVGALRARAADMEIKIRSKAEYRALYESEYGAVA
;
A
#
# COMPACT_ATOMS: atom_id res chain seq x y z
N MET A 1 -25.30 -2.07 8.17
CA MET A 1 -23.85 -2.31 8.33
C MET A 1 -23.20 -1.32 7.37
N GLU A 2 -22.73 -0.20 7.91
CA GLU A 2 -22.00 0.78 7.11
C GLU A 2 -20.63 0.17 6.77
N VAL A 3 -20.15 0.41 5.55
CA VAL A 3 -18.90 -0.16 5.05
C VAL A 3 -17.73 0.57 5.72
N ALA A 4 -17.42 0.16 6.95
CA ALA A 4 -16.32 0.72 7.75
C ALA A 4 -14.95 0.57 7.06
N SER A 5 -14.81 -0.35 6.09
CA SER A 5 -13.59 -0.52 5.29
C SER A 5 -13.26 0.66 4.36
N THR A 6 -14.13 1.68 4.28
CA THR A 6 -13.78 2.95 3.60
C THR A 6 -12.99 3.93 4.48
N LEU A 7 -13.01 3.73 5.81
CA LEU A 7 -12.34 4.62 6.77
C LEU A 7 -10.80 4.65 6.70
N PRO A 8 -10.10 3.53 6.40
CA PRO A 8 -8.63 3.51 6.32
C PRO A 8 -8.04 4.61 5.42
N CYS A 9 -8.65 4.87 4.28
CA CYS A 9 -8.26 5.96 3.37
C CYS A 9 -8.33 7.33 4.05
N TRP A 10 -9.47 7.67 4.66
CA TRP A 10 -9.67 8.96 5.32
C TRP A 10 -8.78 9.14 6.55
N ASN A 11 -8.60 8.07 7.33
CA ASN A 11 -7.66 8.07 8.46
C ASN A 11 -6.21 8.29 8.00
N SER A 12 -5.84 7.73 6.85
CA SER A 12 -4.51 7.93 6.24
C SER A 12 -4.30 9.37 5.79
N VAL A 13 -5.31 9.99 5.17
CA VAL A 13 -5.27 11.42 4.81
C VAL A 13 -5.04 12.28 6.06
N ASP A 14 -5.83 12.05 7.11
CA ASP A 14 -5.72 12.80 8.36
C ASP A 14 -4.36 12.59 9.05
N CYS A 15 -3.89 11.34 9.11
CA CYS A 15 -2.57 11.00 9.65
C CYS A 15 -1.45 11.71 8.88
N ALA A 16 -1.46 11.61 7.55
CA ALA A 16 -0.48 12.25 6.68
C ALA A 16 -0.49 13.77 6.84
N ALA A 17 -1.68 14.40 6.91
CA ALA A 17 -1.80 15.83 7.14
C ALA A 17 -1.15 16.25 8.47
N ASN A 18 -1.48 15.55 9.56
CA ASN A 18 -0.94 15.87 10.88
C ASN A 18 0.57 15.70 10.95
N LEU A 19 1.10 14.61 10.37
CA LEU A 19 2.53 14.32 10.39
C LEU A 19 3.33 15.23 9.46
N LEU A 20 2.82 15.55 8.26
CA LEU A 20 3.49 16.45 7.31
C LEU A 20 3.73 17.82 7.90
N TRP A 21 2.77 18.36 8.66
CA TRP A 21 2.91 19.65 9.35
C TRP A 21 3.59 19.54 10.72
N SER A 22 3.92 18.33 11.16
CA SER A 22 4.61 18.11 12.43
C SER A 22 6.09 18.45 12.32
N LYS A 23 6.61 19.14 13.34
CA LYS A 23 8.06 19.34 13.48
C LYS A 23 8.84 18.03 13.66
N SER A 24 8.15 16.92 13.91
CA SER A 24 8.77 15.61 14.08
C SER A 24 9.55 15.18 12.84
N LEU A 25 9.03 15.43 11.62
CA LEU A 25 9.73 15.05 10.38
C LEU A 25 10.99 15.88 10.16
N VAL A 26 11.01 17.14 10.60
CA VAL A 26 12.21 17.99 10.58
C VAL A 26 13.22 17.54 11.65
N LYS A 27 12.73 17.17 12.84
CA LYS A 27 13.58 16.71 13.96
C LYS A 27 14.19 15.34 13.71
N PHE A 28 13.48 14.46 13.02
CA PHE A 28 13.89 13.09 12.72
C PHE A 28 13.92 12.91 11.19
N PRO A 29 14.98 13.41 10.52
CA PRO A 29 15.04 13.47 9.07
C PRO A 29 15.06 12.09 8.39
N ASP A 30 15.36 11.03 9.14
CA ASP A 30 15.41 9.65 8.65
C ASP A 30 14.16 8.83 9.03
N LEU A 31 13.16 9.46 9.67
CA LEU A 31 11.92 8.79 10.04
C LEU A 31 11.17 8.34 8.78
N LYS A 32 10.84 7.05 8.70
CA LYS A 32 10.04 6.47 7.62
C LYS A 32 8.68 6.04 8.15
N ILE A 33 7.63 6.35 7.42
CA ILE A 33 6.23 6.03 7.76
C ILE A 33 5.63 5.25 6.60
N ALA A 34 4.88 4.19 6.90
CA ALA A 34 4.08 3.46 5.91
C ALA A 34 2.60 3.66 6.24
N LEU A 35 1.81 4.08 5.26
CA LEU A 35 0.36 4.22 5.34
C LEU A 35 -0.28 2.98 4.72
N SER A 36 -0.41 1.93 5.54
CA SER A 36 -1.05 0.67 5.15
C SER A 36 -2.57 0.84 5.05
N GLU A 37 -3.19 0.15 4.10
CA GLU A 37 -4.63 0.15 3.80
C GLU A 37 -5.18 1.54 3.41
N GLY A 38 -4.30 2.52 3.18
CA GLY A 38 -4.69 3.91 2.96
C GLY A 38 -5.10 4.23 1.53
N GLY A 39 -4.70 3.40 0.57
CA GLY A 39 -4.77 3.73 -0.85
C GLY A 39 -3.88 4.93 -1.23
N THR A 40 -3.81 5.21 -2.52
CA THR A 40 -2.93 6.25 -3.08
C THR A 40 -3.68 7.34 -3.86
N SER A 41 -4.90 7.07 -4.32
CA SER A 41 -5.69 7.99 -5.15
C SER A 41 -5.99 9.37 -4.54
N TRP A 42 -6.01 9.48 -3.21
CA TRP A 42 -6.21 10.78 -2.52
C TRP A 42 -4.95 11.65 -2.53
N ILE A 43 -3.76 11.05 -2.67
CA ILE A 43 -2.47 11.72 -2.48
C ILE A 43 -2.26 12.87 -3.48
N PRO A 44 -2.55 12.75 -4.79
CA PRO A 44 -2.35 13.85 -5.72
C PRO A 44 -3.09 15.13 -5.32
N GLY A 45 -4.38 15.00 -4.99
CA GLY A 45 -5.21 16.13 -4.56
C GLY A 45 -4.80 16.68 -3.19
N PHE A 46 -4.36 15.81 -2.29
CA PHE A 46 -3.78 16.21 -1.00
C PHE A 46 -2.51 17.05 -1.18
N LEU A 47 -1.56 16.58 -1.98
CA LEU A 47 -0.30 17.28 -2.24
C LEU A 47 -0.54 18.63 -2.92
N ASP A 48 -1.42 18.68 -3.94
CA ASP A 48 -1.80 19.94 -4.60
C ASP A 48 -2.32 20.97 -3.60
N ARG A 49 -3.13 20.52 -2.64
CA ARG A 49 -3.67 21.38 -1.58
C ARG A 49 -2.59 21.82 -0.60
N MET A 50 -1.74 20.90 -0.13
CA MET A 50 -0.66 21.23 0.83
C MET A 50 0.33 22.21 0.23
N GLU A 51 0.77 21.97 -1.00
CA GLU A 51 1.73 22.81 -1.73
C GLU A 51 1.18 24.23 -1.93
N ARG A 52 -0.06 24.33 -2.42
CA ARG A 52 -0.75 25.60 -2.57
C ARG A 52 -0.84 26.36 -1.24
N GLN A 53 -1.24 25.68 -0.17
CA GLN A 53 -1.44 26.33 1.12
C GLN A 53 -0.11 26.78 1.73
N PHE A 54 0.95 26.00 1.57
CA PHE A 54 2.31 26.36 1.98
C PHE A 54 2.77 27.66 1.31
N HIS A 55 2.51 27.81 0.00
CA HIS A 55 2.88 29.01 -0.74
C HIS A 55 2.03 30.24 -0.40
N LEU A 56 0.75 30.06 -0.11
CA LEU A 56 -0.16 31.18 0.18
C LEU A 56 -0.10 31.66 1.62
N GLN A 57 -0.01 30.74 2.58
CA GLN A 57 -0.09 31.07 4.01
C GLN A 57 1.30 31.32 4.62
N LYS A 58 2.18 32.04 3.91
CA LYS A 58 3.53 32.36 4.42
C LYS A 58 3.51 33.09 5.77
N TRP A 59 2.41 33.76 6.09
CA TRP A 59 2.19 34.40 7.40
C TRP A 59 2.21 33.40 8.58
N ALA A 60 1.87 32.13 8.34
CA ALA A 60 1.93 31.07 9.36
C ALA A 60 3.39 30.68 9.71
N LYS A 61 4.37 31.11 8.89
CA LYS A 61 5.80 30.84 9.08
C LYS A 61 6.12 29.35 9.29
N SER A 62 5.36 28.49 8.60
CA SER A 62 5.63 27.05 8.57
C SER A 62 7.02 26.80 8.00
N ASP A 63 7.79 25.93 8.66
CA ASP A 63 9.13 25.53 8.24
C ASP A 63 9.18 24.01 8.17
N LEU A 64 9.46 23.51 6.98
CA LEU A 64 9.60 22.09 6.64
C LEU A 64 11.08 21.73 6.41
N GLY A 65 12.00 22.44 7.04
CA GLY A 65 13.44 22.18 6.92
C GLY A 65 13.99 22.49 5.53
N GLY A 66 13.39 23.48 4.85
CA GLY A 66 13.75 23.85 3.47
C GLY A 66 13.13 22.98 2.37
N LEU A 67 12.34 21.97 2.72
CA LEU A 67 11.61 21.13 1.77
C LEU A 67 10.20 21.68 1.50
N THR A 68 9.68 21.36 0.32
CA THR A 68 8.25 21.52 -0.02
C THR A 68 7.40 20.44 0.67
N PRO A 69 6.09 20.64 0.86
CA PRO A 69 5.18 19.58 1.29
C PRO A 69 5.30 18.29 0.45
N THR A 70 5.42 18.42 -0.86
CA THR A 70 5.61 17.27 -1.76
C THR A 70 6.91 16.54 -1.49
N GLU A 71 8.03 17.24 -1.32
CA GLU A 71 9.32 16.64 -0.97
C GLU A 71 9.30 16.00 0.42
N MET A 72 8.66 16.65 1.40
CA MET A 72 8.46 16.07 2.73
C MET A 72 7.67 14.77 2.66
N PHE A 73 6.57 14.75 1.90
CA PHE A 73 5.79 13.54 1.72
C PHE A 73 6.63 12.43 1.09
N ARG A 74 7.29 12.71 -0.04
CA ARG A 74 8.10 11.74 -0.78
C ARG A 74 9.32 11.24 0.00
N LYS A 75 9.82 12.03 0.94
CA LYS A 75 10.92 11.63 1.82
C LYS A 75 10.48 10.68 2.94
N HIS A 76 9.29 10.90 3.48
CA HIS A 76 8.89 10.30 4.76
C HIS A 76 7.79 9.25 4.67
N PHE A 77 7.07 9.14 3.56
CA PHE A 77 5.88 8.28 3.45
C PHE A 77 6.00 7.26 2.33
N LEU A 78 5.66 6.01 2.65
CA LEU A 78 5.27 4.96 1.71
C LEU A 78 3.76 4.79 1.82
N ALA A 79 3.04 4.82 0.71
CA ALA A 79 1.60 4.62 0.66
C ALA A 79 1.30 3.24 0.08
N CYS A 80 0.48 2.47 0.80
CA CYS A 80 0.10 1.14 0.38
C CYS A 80 -1.32 1.11 -0.19
N PHE A 81 -1.57 0.16 -1.09
CA PHE A 81 -2.91 -0.07 -1.63
C PHE A 81 -3.18 -1.55 -1.89
N ILE A 82 -4.45 -1.93 -1.76
CA ILE A 82 -4.97 -3.25 -2.15
C ILE A 82 -5.49 -3.21 -3.60
N SER A 83 -6.39 -2.27 -3.88
CA SER A 83 -7.02 -2.07 -5.19
C SER A 83 -7.20 -0.57 -5.42
N ASP A 84 -6.48 -0.01 -6.40
CA ASP A 84 -6.47 1.45 -6.60
C ASP A 84 -6.25 1.86 -8.08
N PRO A 85 -7.23 1.60 -8.96
CA PRO A 85 -7.12 1.93 -10.39
C PRO A 85 -6.88 3.42 -10.63
N SER A 86 -7.49 4.30 -9.82
CA SER A 86 -7.29 5.75 -9.94
C SER A 86 -5.91 6.19 -9.47
N GLY A 87 -5.40 5.62 -8.38
CA GLY A 87 -4.08 5.91 -7.86
C GLY A 87 -2.96 5.54 -8.84
N LEU A 88 -3.07 4.38 -9.49
CA LEU A 88 -2.08 3.91 -10.47
C LEU A 88 -2.05 4.76 -11.75
N LEU A 89 -3.21 5.27 -12.20
CA LEU A 89 -3.29 6.24 -13.30
C LEU A 89 -2.59 7.57 -12.97
N LEU A 90 -2.50 7.91 -11.68
CA LEU A 90 -1.88 9.15 -11.18
C LEU A 90 -0.55 8.90 -10.45
N ARG A 91 0.06 7.73 -10.60
CA ARG A 91 1.24 7.29 -9.85
C ARG A 91 2.43 8.28 -9.90
N ASP A 92 2.61 8.99 -11.01
CA ASP A 92 3.67 10.00 -11.14
C ASP A 92 3.46 11.20 -10.20
N ARG A 93 2.19 11.54 -9.94
CA ARG A 93 1.80 12.62 -9.02
C ARG A 93 2.03 12.18 -7.58
N VAL A 94 1.69 10.94 -7.25
CA VAL A 94 2.00 10.32 -5.95
C VAL A 94 3.51 10.28 -5.73
N GLY A 95 4.25 9.86 -6.76
CA GLY A 95 5.68 9.51 -6.71
C GLY A 95 5.82 8.00 -6.73
N ILE A 96 6.32 7.44 -7.84
CA ILE A 96 6.40 5.99 -8.05
C ILE A 96 7.19 5.28 -6.93
N GLU A 97 8.24 5.91 -6.40
CA GLU A 97 9.09 5.39 -5.32
C GLU A 97 8.38 5.33 -3.95
N ASN A 98 7.18 5.92 -3.85
CA ASN A 98 6.40 6.04 -2.62
C ASN A 98 5.17 5.13 -2.62
N ILE A 99 5.03 4.25 -3.61
CA ILE A 99 3.89 3.34 -3.73
C ILE A 99 4.33 1.91 -3.41
N ALA A 100 3.57 1.21 -2.58
CA ALA A 100 3.73 -0.22 -2.37
C ALA A 100 2.39 -0.95 -2.55
N TYR A 101 2.42 -2.07 -3.25
CA TYR A 101 1.29 -2.97 -3.29
C TYR A 101 1.18 -3.75 -1.96
N GLU A 102 -0.04 -3.98 -1.49
CA GLU A 102 -0.31 -4.89 -0.37
C GLU A 102 -1.53 -5.76 -0.69
N VAL A 103 -1.62 -6.92 -0.03
CA VAL A 103 -2.72 -7.88 -0.22
C VAL A 103 -3.73 -7.83 0.92
N ASP A 104 -3.28 -7.43 2.11
CA ASP A 104 -4.08 -7.40 3.34
C ASP A 104 -4.70 -8.76 3.71
N TYR A 105 -3.99 -9.85 3.46
CA TYR A 105 -4.43 -11.18 3.84
C TYR A 105 -4.45 -11.34 5.38
N PRO A 106 -5.50 -11.95 5.99
CA PRO A 106 -6.64 -12.63 5.37
C PRO A 106 -7.96 -11.83 5.47
N HIS A 107 -7.92 -10.50 5.38
CA HIS A 107 -9.12 -9.67 5.54
C HIS A 107 -10.21 -10.00 4.52
N SER A 108 -11.46 -9.65 4.85
CA SER A 108 -12.62 -10.04 4.03
C SER A 108 -12.66 -9.37 2.65
N ASP A 109 -11.98 -8.24 2.51
CA ASP A 109 -11.79 -7.44 1.31
C ASP A 109 -10.39 -7.62 0.69
N CYS A 110 -9.59 -8.54 1.22
CA CYS A 110 -8.39 -8.99 0.53
C CYS A 110 -8.76 -9.68 -0.78
N THR A 111 -7.85 -9.63 -1.74
CA THR A 111 -8.07 -10.17 -3.09
C THR A 111 -7.54 -11.60 -3.25
N PHE A 112 -6.99 -12.18 -2.17
CA PHE A 112 -6.43 -13.52 -2.17
C PHE A 112 -7.52 -14.57 -2.48
N PRO A 113 -7.25 -15.57 -3.33
CA PRO A 113 -5.98 -15.93 -3.98
C PRO A 113 -5.72 -15.29 -5.36
N GLY A 114 -6.65 -14.45 -5.83
CA GLY A 114 -6.62 -13.78 -7.13
C GLY A 114 -5.88 -12.44 -7.16
N SER A 115 -5.16 -12.11 -6.08
CA SER A 115 -4.44 -10.85 -5.91
C SER A 115 -3.53 -10.48 -7.09
N PRO A 116 -2.70 -11.39 -7.65
CA PRO A 116 -1.86 -11.06 -8.79
C PRO A 116 -2.66 -10.72 -10.05
N GLU A 117 -3.78 -11.40 -10.28
CA GLU A 117 -4.64 -11.18 -11.45
C GLU A 117 -5.32 -9.81 -11.41
N GLU A 118 -5.94 -9.46 -10.28
CA GLU A 118 -6.58 -8.15 -10.13
C GLU A 118 -5.55 -7.01 -10.21
N LEU A 119 -4.40 -7.15 -9.53
CA LEU A 119 -3.34 -6.16 -9.63
C LEU A 119 -2.86 -6.00 -11.09
N TRP A 120 -2.69 -7.10 -11.81
CA TRP A 120 -2.23 -7.07 -13.20
C TRP A 120 -3.17 -6.27 -14.10
N GLU A 121 -4.48 -6.41 -13.92
CA GLU A 121 -5.47 -5.61 -14.67
C GLU A 121 -5.27 -4.11 -14.46
N HIS A 122 -5.07 -3.67 -13.21
CA HIS A 122 -4.83 -2.25 -12.91
C HIS A 122 -3.48 -1.73 -13.44
N LEU A 123 -2.42 -2.54 -13.35
CA LEU A 123 -1.10 -2.18 -13.88
C LEU A 123 -1.13 -2.00 -15.40
N VAL A 124 -1.86 -2.88 -16.11
CA VAL A 124 -2.04 -2.80 -17.56
C VAL A 124 -2.87 -1.58 -17.95
N ASP A 125 -3.98 -1.31 -17.25
CA ASP A 125 -4.81 -0.12 -17.51
C ASP A 125 -4.02 1.18 -17.32
N ALA A 126 -3.22 1.24 -16.26
CA ALA A 126 -2.32 2.34 -15.98
C ALA A 126 -1.11 2.44 -16.92
N ARG A 127 -0.89 1.45 -17.80
CA ARG A 127 0.26 1.34 -18.70
C ARG A 127 1.59 1.40 -17.95
N CYS A 128 1.68 0.71 -16.82
CA CYS A 128 2.92 0.59 -16.07
C CYS A 128 3.97 -0.18 -16.90
N THR A 129 5.19 0.32 -16.92
CA THR A 129 6.38 -0.35 -17.45
C THR A 129 6.88 -1.40 -16.47
N ASP A 130 7.71 -2.33 -16.93
CA ASP A 130 8.29 -3.39 -16.08
C ASP A 130 9.05 -2.81 -14.86
N ASP A 131 9.75 -1.69 -15.03
CA ASP A 131 10.44 -0.98 -13.93
C ASP A 131 9.46 -0.45 -12.88
N GLU A 132 8.36 0.18 -13.32
CA GLU A 132 7.32 0.66 -12.42
C GLU A 132 6.62 -0.48 -11.70
N ILE A 133 6.36 -1.59 -12.41
CA ILE A 133 5.77 -2.79 -11.83
C ILE A 133 6.69 -3.35 -10.73
N ASN A 134 7.99 -3.47 -10.98
CA ASN A 134 8.93 -3.97 -9.97
C ASN A 134 8.96 -3.06 -8.73
N LYS A 135 9.01 -1.74 -8.93
CA LYS A 135 8.95 -0.74 -7.85
C LYS A 135 7.71 -0.89 -6.99
N ILE A 136 6.53 -0.86 -7.63
CA ILE A 136 5.24 -0.94 -6.96
C ILE A 136 5.08 -2.28 -6.23
N THR A 137 5.46 -3.38 -6.87
CA THR A 137 5.16 -4.72 -6.34
C THR A 137 6.08 -5.15 -5.22
N HIS A 138 7.37 -4.77 -5.25
CA HIS A 138 8.32 -5.32 -4.28
C HIS A 138 9.54 -4.45 -3.98
N GLU A 139 10.13 -3.74 -4.94
CA GLU A 139 11.41 -3.04 -4.70
C GLU A 139 11.25 -1.84 -3.73
N ASN A 140 10.17 -1.07 -3.85
CA ASN A 140 9.94 0.06 -2.94
C ASN A 140 9.79 -0.42 -1.50
N ALA A 141 8.98 -1.46 -1.27
CA ALA A 141 8.79 -2.04 0.05
C ALA A 141 10.10 -2.62 0.60
N ALA A 142 10.84 -3.39 -0.20
CA ALA A 142 12.14 -3.96 0.19
C ALA A 142 13.13 -2.88 0.62
N LYS A 143 13.27 -1.81 -0.16
CA LYS A 143 14.12 -0.65 0.14
C LYS A 143 13.62 0.12 1.36
N TRP A 144 12.31 0.26 1.53
CA TRP A 144 11.72 1.03 2.63
C TRP A 144 11.96 0.34 3.97
N PHE A 145 11.69 -0.97 4.03
CA PHE A 145 11.82 -1.81 5.22
C PHE A 145 13.20 -2.44 5.40
N ASN A 146 14.12 -2.20 4.45
CA ASN A 146 15.49 -2.73 4.47
C ASN A 146 15.51 -4.27 4.57
N VAL A 147 14.81 -4.92 3.64
CA VAL A 147 14.70 -6.39 3.54
C VAL A 147 15.33 -6.85 2.23
N ASP A 148 16.16 -7.90 2.30
CA ASP A 148 16.60 -8.63 1.12
C ASP A 148 15.55 -9.69 0.76
N LEU A 149 14.78 -9.42 -0.30
CA LEU A 149 13.72 -10.33 -0.75
C LEU A 149 14.24 -11.67 -1.26
N PHE A 150 15.51 -11.73 -1.66
CA PHE A 150 16.11 -12.87 -2.33
C PHE A 150 17.12 -13.62 -1.45
N GLU A 151 17.17 -13.31 -0.15
CA GLU A 151 18.04 -14.00 0.81
C GLU A 151 17.80 -15.53 0.84
N HIS A 152 16.54 -15.94 0.60
CA HIS A 152 16.11 -17.33 0.72
C HIS A 152 15.45 -17.90 -0.54
N ILE A 153 15.36 -17.12 -1.61
CA ILE A 153 14.72 -17.53 -2.87
C ILE A 153 15.38 -16.80 -4.04
N ASP A 154 15.76 -17.53 -5.08
CA ASP A 154 16.24 -16.90 -6.31
C ASP A 154 15.11 -16.08 -6.95
N GLN A 155 15.43 -14.92 -7.53
CA GLN A 155 14.44 -14.05 -8.18
C GLN A 155 13.61 -14.78 -9.25
N LYS A 156 14.24 -15.65 -10.04
CA LYS A 156 13.55 -16.47 -11.07
C LYS A 156 12.48 -17.41 -10.47
N ASP A 157 12.65 -17.81 -9.21
CA ASP A 157 11.77 -18.73 -8.49
C ASP A 157 10.75 -17.99 -7.61
N ALA A 158 10.83 -16.66 -7.54
CA ALA A 158 9.93 -15.77 -6.81
C ALA A 158 8.76 -15.23 -7.65
N THR A 159 8.51 -15.82 -8.83
CA THR A 159 7.36 -15.45 -9.67
C THR A 159 6.05 -16.04 -9.13
N VAL A 160 4.91 -15.42 -9.48
CA VAL A 160 3.56 -15.92 -9.11
C VAL A 160 3.40 -17.40 -9.48
N GLY A 161 3.81 -17.78 -10.69
CA GLY A 161 3.72 -19.17 -11.17
C GLY A 161 4.61 -20.14 -10.38
N ALA A 162 5.86 -19.75 -10.13
CA ALA A 162 6.80 -20.58 -9.35
C ALA A 162 6.34 -20.75 -7.89
N LEU A 163 5.88 -19.67 -7.25
CA LEU A 163 5.37 -19.70 -5.88
C LEU A 163 4.09 -20.55 -5.76
N ARG A 164 3.16 -20.44 -6.72
CA ARG A 164 1.97 -21.30 -6.75
C ARG A 164 2.32 -22.77 -6.97
N ALA A 165 3.29 -23.09 -7.82
CA ALA A 165 3.75 -24.47 -8.01
C ALA A 165 4.37 -25.08 -6.72
N ARG A 166 5.01 -24.25 -5.89
CA ARG A 166 5.56 -24.67 -4.58
C ARG A 166 4.48 -24.91 -3.52
N ALA A 167 3.29 -24.33 -3.68
CA ALA A 167 2.16 -24.46 -2.75
C ALA A 167 1.03 -25.33 -3.34
N ALA A 168 1.37 -26.30 -4.19
CA ALA A 168 0.38 -27.15 -4.87
C ALA A 168 -0.42 -28.07 -3.93
N ASP A 169 0.08 -28.27 -2.71
CA ASP A 169 -0.58 -28.99 -1.62
C ASP A 169 -1.58 -28.12 -0.84
N MET A 170 -1.58 -26.80 -1.03
CA MET A 170 -2.47 -25.87 -0.34
C MET A 170 -3.79 -25.72 -1.09
N GLU A 171 -4.90 -25.92 -0.38
CA GLU A 171 -6.23 -25.72 -0.95
C GLU A 171 -6.67 -24.26 -0.84
N ILE A 172 -6.80 -23.60 -2.00
CA ILE A 172 -7.22 -22.18 -2.11
C ILE A 172 -8.69 -22.02 -2.54
N LYS A 173 -9.50 -23.07 -2.38
CA LYS A 173 -10.91 -23.06 -2.77
C LYS A 173 -11.68 -22.05 -1.92
N ILE A 174 -12.39 -21.14 -2.57
CA ILE A 174 -13.35 -20.25 -1.90
C ILE A 174 -14.48 -21.11 -1.33
N ARG A 175 -14.74 -20.96 -0.03
CA ARG A 175 -15.77 -21.68 0.71
C ARG A 175 -16.72 -20.70 1.38
N SER A 176 -17.97 -21.11 1.53
CA SER A 176 -18.90 -20.39 2.40
C SER A 176 -18.47 -20.48 3.86
N LYS A 177 -18.86 -19.50 4.68
CA LYS A 177 -18.65 -19.56 6.14
C LYS A 177 -19.27 -20.82 6.76
N ALA A 178 -20.38 -21.32 6.20
CA ALA A 178 -21.04 -22.53 6.67
C ALA A 178 -20.21 -23.78 6.41
N GLU A 179 -19.65 -23.94 5.21
CA GLU A 179 -18.75 -25.06 4.88
C GLU A 179 -17.47 -25.01 5.72
N TYR A 180 -16.86 -23.82 5.86
CA TYR A 180 -15.68 -23.63 6.70
C TYR A 180 -15.96 -24.03 8.16
N ARG A 181 -17.09 -23.58 8.72
CA ARG A 181 -17.51 -23.95 10.07
C ARG A 181 -17.69 -25.46 10.22
N ALA A 182 -18.37 -26.12 9.27
CA ALA A 182 -18.59 -27.57 9.33
C ALA A 182 -17.27 -28.36 9.27
N LEU A 183 -16.30 -27.92 8.46
CA LEU A 183 -14.95 -28.49 8.42
C LEU A 183 -14.19 -28.27 9.73
N TYR A 184 -14.22 -27.05 10.26
CA TYR A 184 -13.56 -26.74 11.52
C TYR A 184 -14.15 -27.57 12.66
N GLU A 185 -15.47 -27.65 12.76
CA GLU A 185 -16.15 -28.41 13.83
C GLU A 185 -15.93 -29.92 13.70
N SER A 186 -15.71 -30.45 12.49
CA SER A 186 -15.39 -31.87 12.30
C SER A 186 -13.96 -32.22 12.69
N GLU A 187 -13.02 -31.29 12.54
CA GLU A 187 -11.59 -31.50 12.83
C GLU A 187 -11.22 -31.13 14.28
N TYR A 188 -11.79 -30.05 14.81
CA TYR A 188 -11.44 -29.48 16.11
C TYR A 188 -12.56 -29.55 17.16
N GLY A 189 -13.75 -30.00 16.77
CA GLY A 189 -14.95 -30.01 17.63
C GLY A 189 -15.74 -28.71 17.60
N ALA A 190 -16.97 -28.75 18.13
CA ALA A 190 -17.88 -27.61 18.10
C ALA A 190 -17.33 -26.40 18.88
N VAL A 191 -17.33 -25.22 18.26
CA VAL A 191 -17.06 -23.96 18.95
C VAL A 191 -18.34 -23.53 19.66
N ALA A 192 -18.29 -23.43 21.00
CA ALA A 192 -19.41 -23.04 21.85
C ALA A 192 -19.92 -21.62 21.59
#